data_AF-A0A0H5QQT9-F1
#
_entry.id   AF-A0A0H5QQT9-F1
#
_cell.length_a   1.000
_cell.length_b   1.000
_cell.length_c   1.000
_cell.angle_alpha   90.00
_cell.angle_beta   90.00
_cell.angle_gamma   90.00
#
_symmetry.space_group_name_H-M   'P 1'
#
loop_
_entity.id
_entity.type
_entity.pdbx_description
1 polymer ?
#
loop_
_entity_poly.entity_id
_entity_poly.type
_entity_poly.pdbx_seq_one_letter_code
_entity_poly.pdbx_strand_id
1 'polypeptide(L)'
;KYFKQINTPVRDLGPFQGNMYLAEDRILCFEVLAHKNASWTLKYIKGATAGTDVPEKLTSLIRQRRRWLNGSLFATIYVIANFHQFWKASRHTLAFKCFISLLFSFYASSILLTWLIPANFYLMFHFAASTATSDSLVFNFLEYMFFFITIVQVVLAMGNKPHQMELMYFMSSIGYGVFFFFTLGLSMKYIFTVSYVGGNNSIWNTSTLASIGTVGTYMISAALHHELMPVLSSIVQYFFMLPTFLISFPVYSFCNIHDISWGTKGVEHATISHKNNRLEREVAEAELDRRRKEQRETESHFKTFRSYLVIGWVASNCVYGEFVMNLTSQQALSSYLDAMLIIFFAFNMFRLIFSTLFIFGRWWSSFKSVFLSTKKRANQSEADNKDAKDIKGR
;
A
#
# COMPACT_ATOMS: atom_id res chain seq x y z
N LYS A 1 -15.36 21.06 -5.64
CA LYS A 1 -15.94 19.77 -5.17
C LYS A 1 -15.33 19.36 -3.82
N TYR A 2 -14.01 19.29 -3.71
CA TYR A 2 -13.27 19.03 -2.46
C TYR A 2 -13.82 19.76 -1.21
N PHE A 3 -13.90 21.10 -1.22
CA PHE A 3 -14.37 21.86 -0.03
C PHE A 3 -15.86 21.67 0.31
N LYS A 4 -16.70 21.29 -0.65
CA LYS A 4 -18.11 20.93 -0.36
C LYS A 4 -18.18 19.72 0.57
N GLN A 5 -17.16 18.86 0.50
CA GLN A 5 -17.06 17.59 1.23
C GLN A 5 -16.59 17.80 2.68
N ILE A 6 -15.70 18.77 2.93
CA ILE A 6 -15.28 19.18 4.29
C ILE A 6 -16.46 19.82 5.04
N ASN A 7 -17.33 20.52 4.31
CA ASN A 7 -18.49 21.22 4.89
C ASN A 7 -19.75 20.34 4.99
N THR A 8 -19.70 19.08 4.54
CA THR A 8 -20.85 18.17 4.61
C THR A 8 -20.80 17.43 5.95
N PRO A 9 -21.84 17.54 6.80
CA PRO A 9 -21.90 16.79 8.05
C PRO A 9 -21.79 15.28 7.79
N VAL A 10 -21.09 14.58 8.68
CA VAL A 10 -20.84 13.14 8.56
C VAL A 10 -22.12 12.31 8.40
N ARG A 11 -23.22 12.73 9.03
CA ARG A 11 -24.54 12.09 8.95
C ARG A 11 -25.12 12.05 7.52
N ASP A 12 -24.72 13.01 6.68
CA ASP A 12 -25.24 13.18 5.33
C ASP A 12 -24.39 12.42 4.29
N LEU A 13 -23.33 11.73 4.74
CA LEU A 13 -22.43 10.95 3.90
C LEU A 13 -22.85 9.48 3.86
N GLY A 14 -22.81 8.90 2.65
CA GLY A 14 -22.90 7.45 2.49
C GLY A 14 -21.62 6.73 2.95
N PRO A 15 -21.68 5.39 3.11
CA PRO A 15 -20.54 4.58 3.58
C PRO A 15 -19.31 4.68 2.67
N PHE A 16 -19.55 4.83 1.36
CA PHE A 16 -18.50 5.04 0.38
C PHE A 16 -17.79 6.38 0.62
N GLN A 17 -18.55 7.48 0.67
CA GLN A 17 -18.01 8.82 0.85
C GLN A 17 -17.31 8.97 2.21
N GLY A 18 -17.90 8.43 3.28
CA GLY A 18 -17.32 8.47 4.62
C GLY A 18 -15.94 7.81 4.68
N ASN A 19 -15.77 6.63 4.07
CA ASN A 19 -14.45 5.98 4.01
C ASN A 19 -13.50 6.70 3.03
N MET A 20 -14.00 7.16 1.89
CA MET A 20 -13.21 7.90 0.91
C MET A 20 -12.53 9.13 1.55
N TYR A 21 -13.22 9.85 2.44
CA TYR A 21 -12.68 11.03 3.12
C TYR A 21 -11.71 10.73 4.26
N LEU A 22 -11.44 9.47 4.59
CA LEU A 22 -10.30 9.12 5.44
C LEU A 22 -8.95 9.32 4.72
N ALA A 23 -8.97 9.50 3.39
CA ALA A 23 -7.82 9.80 2.55
C ALA A 23 -8.14 10.96 1.60
N GLU A 24 -8.59 12.09 2.17
CA GLU A 24 -8.97 13.30 1.44
C GLU A 24 -7.81 13.89 0.63
N ASP A 25 -6.58 13.75 1.12
CA ASP A 25 -5.34 14.13 0.47
C ASP A 25 -5.17 13.49 -0.91
N ARG A 26 -5.53 12.21 -1.05
CA ARG A 26 -5.47 11.47 -2.33
C ARG A 26 -6.49 11.98 -3.33
N ILE A 27 -7.68 12.35 -2.86
CA ILE A 27 -8.75 12.91 -3.69
C ILE A 27 -8.31 14.28 -4.21
N LEU A 28 -7.75 15.12 -3.33
CA LEU A 28 -7.24 16.43 -3.71
C LEU A 28 -6.17 16.31 -4.80
N CYS A 29 -5.23 15.37 -4.65
CA CYS A 29 -4.21 15.11 -5.65
C CYS A 29 -4.80 14.77 -7.03
N PHE A 30 -5.84 13.93 -7.07
CA PHE A 30 -6.53 13.62 -8.32
C PHE A 30 -7.27 14.82 -8.91
N GLU A 31 -7.98 15.61 -8.10
CA GLU A 31 -8.71 16.79 -8.57
C GLU A 31 -7.77 17.88 -9.12
N VAL A 32 -6.57 18.03 -8.53
CA VAL A 32 -5.50 18.91 -9.05
C VAL A 32 -5.03 18.42 -10.42
N LEU A 33 -4.77 17.13 -10.57
CA LEU A 33 -4.35 16.50 -11.83
C LEU A 33 -5.44 16.57 -12.91
N ALA A 34 -6.70 16.38 -12.53
CA ALA A 34 -7.85 16.39 -13.43
C ALA A 34 -8.48 17.78 -13.60
N HIS A 35 -7.81 18.85 -13.15
CA HIS A 35 -8.34 20.20 -13.19
C HIS A 35 -8.66 20.63 -14.63
N LYS A 36 -9.86 21.22 -14.79
CA LYS A 36 -10.38 21.61 -16.10
C LYS A 36 -9.48 22.65 -16.78
N ASN A 37 -9.17 22.42 -18.05
CA ASN A 37 -8.39 23.28 -18.92
C ASN A 37 -6.99 23.65 -18.37
N ALA A 38 -6.48 22.88 -17.41
CA ALA A 38 -5.17 23.08 -16.81
C ALA A 38 -4.30 21.84 -17.01
N SER A 39 -2.99 22.03 -16.84
CA SER A 39 -1.98 20.96 -16.91
C SER A 39 -1.12 20.97 -15.65
N TRP A 40 -1.78 20.98 -14.49
CA TRP A 40 -1.10 21.01 -13.19
C TRP A 40 -0.45 19.66 -12.89
N THR A 41 0.75 19.69 -12.33
CA THR A 41 1.51 18.48 -12.00
C THR A 41 1.89 18.48 -10.52
N LEU A 42 1.90 17.29 -9.94
CA LEU A 42 2.39 17.05 -8.58
C LEU A 42 3.79 16.47 -8.67
N LYS A 43 4.69 16.93 -7.79
CA LYS A 43 6.09 16.49 -7.79
C LYS A 43 6.51 16.06 -6.39
N TYR A 44 7.12 14.89 -6.30
CA TYR A 44 7.80 14.43 -5.09
C TYR A 44 9.15 15.14 -4.92
N ILE A 45 9.41 15.68 -3.74
CA ILE A 45 10.65 16.37 -3.38
C ILE A 45 11.29 15.61 -2.22
N LYS A 46 12.35 14.82 -2.46
CA LYS A 46 13.03 13.99 -1.43
C LYS A 46 13.50 14.80 -0.21
N GLY A 47 13.84 16.08 -0.38
CA GLY A 47 14.29 16.94 0.71
C GLY A 47 13.16 17.55 1.56
N ALA A 48 11.90 17.44 1.14
CA ALA A 48 10.76 17.91 1.93
C ALA A 48 10.46 16.87 3.02
N THR A 49 10.85 17.17 4.26
CA THR A 49 10.65 16.28 5.40
C THR A 49 9.54 16.82 6.31
N ALA A 50 8.74 15.92 6.85
CA ALA A 50 7.72 16.21 7.85
C ALA A 50 7.88 15.22 9.00
N GLY A 51 7.94 15.72 10.24
CA GLY A 51 7.92 14.88 11.43
C GLY A 51 6.51 14.33 11.68
N THR A 52 6.43 13.10 12.16
CA THR A 52 5.16 12.47 12.54
C THR A 52 5.38 11.52 13.72
N ASP A 53 4.36 11.37 14.54
CA ASP A 53 4.38 10.44 15.67
C ASP A 53 4.12 9.02 15.15
N VAL A 54 5.06 8.12 15.43
CA VAL A 54 4.96 6.72 15.01
C VAL A 54 4.21 5.94 16.09
N PRO A 55 3.24 5.08 15.74
CA PRO A 55 2.59 4.22 16.74
C PRO A 55 3.59 3.23 17.34
N GLU A 56 3.78 3.29 18.66
CA GLU A 56 4.67 2.38 19.39
C GLU A 56 4.03 1.02 19.72
N LYS A 57 2.69 0.97 19.73
CA LYS A 57 1.91 -0.23 20.07
C LYS A 57 1.25 -0.84 18.83
N LEU A 58 1.20 -2.18 18.77
CA LEU A 58 0.56 -2.92 17.68
C LEU A 58 -0.91 -2.52 17.53
N THR A 59 -1.63 -2.36 18.64
CA THR A 59 -3.04 -1.99 18.64
C THR A 59 -3.29 -0.59 18.08
N SER A 60 -2.38 0.36 18.34
CA SER A 60 -2.40 1.70 17.76
C SER A 60 -2.09 1.66 16.26
N LEU A 61 -1.12 0.83 15.85
CA LEU A 61 -0.77 0.62 14.44
C LEU A 61 -1.94 0.02 13.65
N ILE A 62 -2.62 -0.99 14.18
CA ILE A 62 -3.82 -1.59 13.56
C ILE A 62 -4.91 -0.54 13.32
N ARG A 63 -5.18 0.32 14.31
CA ARG A 63 -6.16 1.42 14.17
C ARG A 63 -5.74 2.45 13.13
N GLN A 64 -4.46 2.80 13.05
CA GLN A 64 -3.94 3.68 12.00
C GLN A 64 -4.12 3.04 10.63
N ARG A 65 -3.75 1.77 10.48
CA ARG A 65 -3.81 1.04 9.22
C ARG A 65 -5.24 0.82 8.74
N ARG A 66 -6.21 0.67 9.64
CA ARG A 66 -7.64 0.68 9.28
C ARG A 66 -8.04 1.91 8.49
N ARG A 67 -7.68 3.10 8.98
CA ARG A 67 -8.00 4.37 8.30
C ARG A 67 -7.33 4.43 6.94
N TRP A 68 -6.05 4.09 6.88
CA TRP A 68 -5.27 4.21 5.64
C TRP A 68 -5.67 3.19 4.58
N LEU A 69 -5.96 1.94 4.96
CA LEU A 69 -6.36 0.88 4.05
C LEU A 69 -7.76 1.14 3.48
N ASN A 70 -8.74 1.43 4.34
CA ASN A 70 -10.08 1.76 3.90
C ASN A 70 -10.07 3.04 3.06
N GLY A 71 -9.47 4.13 3.58
CA GLY A 71 -9.37 5.40 2.86
C GLY A 71 -8.72 5.26 1.49
N SER A 72 -7.61 4.53 1.41
CA SER A 72 -6.92 4.30 0.13
C SER A 72 -7.76 3.48 -0.84
N LEU A 73 -8.45 2.42 -0.39
CA LEU A 73 -9.32 1.61 -1.25
C LEU A 73 -10.42 2.46 -1.88
N PHE A 74 -11.18 3.20 -1.06
CA PHE A 74 -12.30 4.01 -1.55
C PHE A 74 -11.83 5.20 -2.39
N ALA A 75 -10.73 5.86 -2.01
CA ALA A 75 -10.13 6.91 -2.83
C ALA A 75 -9.68 6.37 -4.20
N THR A 76 -9.06 5.19 -4.26
CA THR A 76 -8.66 4.61 -5.55
C THR A 76 -9.86 4.21 -6.40
N ILE A 77 -10.91 3.61 -5.82
CA ILE A 77 -12.15 3.31 -6.55
C ILE A 77 -12.76 4.61 -7.12
N TYR A 78 -12.80 5.68 -6.33
CA TYR A 78 -13.25 7.00 -6.79
C TYR A 78 -12.43 7.52 -7.97
N VAL A 79 -11.10 7.43 -7.88
CA VAL A 79 -10.20 7.90 -8.95
C VAL A 79 -10.41 7.09 -10.23
N ILE A 80 -10.54 5.76 -10.13
CA ILE A 80 -10.81 4.89 -11.28
C ILE A 80 -12.15 5.27 -11.92
N ALA A 81 -13.22 5.42 -11.14
CA ALA A 81 -14.55 5.78 -11.64
C ALA A 81 -14.56 7.16 -12.34
N ASN A 82 -13.79 8.11 -11.82
CA ASN A 82 -13.72 9.48 -12.35
C ASN A 82 -12.55 9.70 -13.31
N PHE A 83 -11.79 8.66 -13.67
CA PHE A 83 -10.58 8.80 -14.49
C PHE A 83 -10.86 9.40 -15.89
N HIS A 84 -12.08 9.20 -16.40
CA HIS A 84 -12.55 9.83 -17.63
C HIS A 84 -12.48 11.37 -17.59
N GLN A 85 -12.64 11.98 -16.40
CA GLN A 85 -12.55 13.43 -16.21
C GLN A 85 -11.13 13.92 -16.50
N PHE A 86 -10.10 13.18 -16.07
CA PHE A 86 -8.70 13.52 -16.36
C PHE A 86 -8.45 13.54 -17.88
N TRP A 87 -8.95 12.53 -18.61
CA TRP A 87 -8.79 12.44 -20.05
C TRP A 87 -9.49 13.58 -20.82
N LYS A 88 -10.73 13.91 -20.44
CA LYS A 88 -11.54 14.92 -21.13
C LYS A 88 -11.23 16.36 -20.71
N ALA A 89 -11.06 16.61 -19.42
CA ALA A 89 -11.02 17.97 -18.88
C ALA A 89 -9.60 18.55 -18.83
N SER A 90 -8.56 17.74 -18.66
CA SER A 90 -7.19 18.25 -18.52
C SER A 90 -6.55 18.61 -19.86
N ARG A 91 -5.69 19.63 -19.85
CA ARG A 91 -4.91 20.10 -21.02
C ARG A 91 -3.54 19.41 -21.15
N HIS A 92 -3.31 18.34 -20.40
CA HIS A 92 -2.06 17.58 -20.52
C HIS A 92 -1.87 16.98 -21.92
N THR A 93 -0.61 16.82 -22.32
CA THR A 93 -0.25 16.17 -23.59
C THR A 93 -0.69 14.70 -23.58
N LEU A 94 -0.93 14.13 -24.78
CA LEU A 94 -1.35 12.74 -24.91
C LEU A 94 -0.34 11.77 -24.26
N ALA A 95 0.96 12.00 -24.46
CA ALA A 95 2.01 11.18 -23.85
C ALA A 95 1.93 11.17 -22.30
N PHE A 96 1.70 12.33 -21.69
CA PHE A 96 1.53 12.42 -20.23
C PHE A 96 0.26 11.71 -19.77
N LYS A 97 -0.85 11.83 -20.52
CA LYS A 97 -2.10 11.12 -20.22
C LYS A 97 -1.91 9.60 -20.28
N CYS A 98 -1.23 9.09 -21.30
CA CYS A 98 -0.90 7.66 -21.43
C CYS A 98 0.00 7.19 -20.28
N PHE A 99 1.05 7.96 -19.94
CA PHE A 99 1.95 7.63 -18.83
C PHE A 99 1.22 7.53 -17.49
N ILE A 100 0.40 8.53 -17.17
CA ILE A 100 -0.40 8.53 -15.93
C ILE A 100 -1.41 7.36 -15.94
N SER A 101 -2.02 7.06 -17.09
CA SER A 101 -2.95 5.93 -17.22
C SER A 101 -2.26 4.60 -16.95
N LEU A 102 -1.04 4.40 -17.44
CA LEU A 102 -0.25 3.20 -17.15
C LEU A 102 0.00 3.04 -15.64
N LEU A 103 0.33 4.12 -14.94
CA LEU A 103 0.52 4.11 -13.48
C LEU A 103 -0.78 3.78 -12.73
N PHE A 104 -1.90 4.36 -13.14
CA PHE A 104 -3.21 4.05 -12.54
C PHE A 104 -3.64 2.61 -12.80
N SER A 105 -3.40 2.07 -14.01
CA SER A 105 -3.63 0.66 -14.32
C SER A 105 -2.81 -0.26 -13.42
N PHE A 106 -1.54 0.07 -13.17
CA PHE A 106 -0.71 -0.68 -12.22
C PHE A 106 -1.28 -0.68 -10.79
N TYR A 107 -1.75 0.49 -10.30
CA TYR A 107 -2.39 0.56 -8.98
C TYR A 107 -3.73 -0.19 -8.93
N ALA A 108 -4.53 -0.14 -10.00
CA ALA A 108 -5.77 -0.90 -10.11
C ALA A 108 -5.50 -2.42 -10.04
N SER A 109 -4.54 -2.92 -10.82
CA SER A 109 -4.13 -4.33 -10.76
C SER A 109 -3.56 -4.72 -9.39
N SER A 110 -2.83 -3.81 -8.73
CA SER A 110 -2.31 -4.03 -7.37
C SER A 110 -3.44 -4.20 -6.35
N ILE A 111 -4.54 -3.45 -6.48
CA ILE A 111 -5.72 -3.60 -5.60
C ILE A 111 -6.41 -4.93 -5.84
N LEU A 112 -6.55 -5.36 -7.10
CA LEU A 112 -7.13 -6.67 -7.42
C LEU A 112 -6.33 -7.82 -6.81
N LEU A 113 -4.99 -7.77 -6.91
CA LEU A 113 -4.13 -8.74 -6.23
C LEU A 113 -4.29 -8.67 -4.71
N THR A 114 -4.32 -7.46 -4.15
CA THR A 114 -4.48 -7.24 -2.69
C THR A 114 -5.80 -7.77 -2.17
N TRP A 115 -6.87 -7.70 -2.98
CA TRP A 115 -8.19 -8.23 -2.63
C TRP A 115 -8.17 -9.74 -2.39
N LEU A 116 -7.36 -10.47 -3.16
CA LEU A 116 -7.24 -11.94 -3.14
C LEU A 116 -6.00 -12.43 -2.36
N ILE A 117 -5.29 -11.54 -1.66
CA ILE A 117 -4.07 -11.88 -0.93
C ILE A 117 -4.25 -13.02 0.10
N PRO A 118 -5.31 -13.07 0.93
CA PRO A 118 -5.48 -14.14 1.90
C PRO A 118 -5.50 -15.53 1.25
N ALA A 119 -6.25 -15.67 0.15
CA ALA A 119 -6.28 -16.91 -0.62
C ALA A 119 -4.93 -17.21 -1.29
N ASN A 120 -4.27 -16.22 -1.89
CA ASN A 120 -2.94 -16.39 -2.49
C ASN A 120 -1.89 -16.85 -1.46
N PHE A 121 -1.92 -16.34 -0.22
CA PHE A 121 -1.02 -16.79 0.85
C PHE A 121 -1.21 -18.26 1.19
N TYR A 122 -2.46 -18.70 1.32
CA TYR A 122 -2.79 -20.10 1.54
C TYR A 122 -2.34 -20.98 0.36
N LEU A 123 -2.70 -20.59 -0.87
CA LEU A 123 -2.36 -21.36 -2.08
C LEU A 123 -0.85 -21.49 -2.27
N MET A 124 -0.09 -20.40 -2.07
CA MET A 124 1.37 -20.46 -2.13
C MET A 124 1.95 -21.46 -1.13
N PHE A 125 1.45 -21.47 0.11
CA PHE A 125 1.84 -22.47 1.09
C PHE A 125 1.46 -23.89 0.65
N HIS A 126 0.20 -24.09 0.27
CA HIS A 126 -0.33 -25.40 -0.11
C HIS A 126 0.53 -26.03 -1.23
N PHE A 127 0.77 -25.28 -2.30
CA PHE A 127 1.55 -25.76 -3.45
C PHE A 127 3.05 -25.89 -3.17
N ALA A 128 3.62 -24.99 -2.37
CA ALA A 128 5.02 -25.12 -1.95
C ALA A 128 5.21 -26.38 -1.10
N ALA A 129 4.30 -26.63 -0.15
CA ALA A 129 4.41 -27.74 0.77
C ALA A 129 4.11 -29.10 0.10
N SER A 130 3.07 -29.18 -0.73
CA SER A 130 2.73 -30.40 -1.48
C SER A 130 3.86 -30.90 -2.37
N THR A 131 4.72 -29.99 -2.84
CA THR A 131 5.85 -30.31 -3.70
C THR A 131 7.15 -30.52 -2.91
N ALA A 132 7.33 -29.78 -1.81
CA ALA A 132 8.58 -29.76 -1.07
C ALA A 132 8.65 -30.77 0.09
N THR A 133 7.54 -31.27 0.62
CA THR A 133 7.54 -32.23 1.73
C THR A 133 6.56 -33.37 1.51
N SER A 134 7.00 -34.59 1.87
CA SER A 134 6.13 -35.77 1.98
C SER A 134 5.58 -35.96 3.41
N ASP A 135 6.05 -35.15 4.37
CA ASP A 135 5.57 -35.21 5.75
C ASP A 135 4.20 -34.55 5.89
N SER A 136 3.18 -35.41 5.86
CA SER A 136 1.78 -35.01 6.01
C SER A 136 1.45 -34.40 7.37
N LEU A 137 2.19 -34.71 8.44
CA LEU A 137 1.87 -34.19 9.78
C LEU A 137 2.22 -32.72 9.90
N VAL A 138 3.44 -32.34 9.50
CA VAL A 138 3.89 -30.94 9.53
C VAL A 138 3.08 -30.09 8.57
N PHE A 139 2.76 -30.63 7.39
CA PHE A 139 1.91 -29.98 6.40
C PHE A 139 0.51 -29.66 6.97
N ASN A 140 -0.20 -30.69 7.44
CA ASN A 140 -1.55 -30.53 7.99
C ASN A 140 -1.57 -29.59 9.19
N PHE A 141 -0.55 -29.68 10.07
CA PHE A 141 -0.44 -28.80 11.23
C PHE A 141 -0.35 -27.32 10.82
N LEU A 142 0.55 -26.98 9.87
CA LEU A 142 0.72 -25.59 9.41
C LEU A 142 -0.52 -25.08 8.68
N GLU A 143 -1.20 -25.94 7.92
CA GLU A 143 -2.45 -25.62 7.24
C GLU A 143 -3.55 -25.26 8.25
N TYR A 144 -3.82 -26.15 9.21
CA TYR A 144 -4.81 -25.90 10.26
C TYR A 144 -4.45 -24.69 11.11
N MET A 145 -3.16 -24.49 11.40
CA MET A 145 -2.67 -23.32 12.12
C MET A 145 -3.00 -22.02 11.36
N PHE A 146 -2.78 -21.97 10.04
CA PHE A 146 -3.10 -20.80 9.23
C PHE A 146 -4.59 -20.48 9.23
N PHE A 147 -5.45 -21.49 9.02
CA PHE A 147 -6.90 -21.30 9.06
C PHE A 147 -7.38 -20.87 10.44
N PHE A 148 -6.89 -21.52 11.49
CA PHE A 148 -7.22 -21.19 12.88
C PHE A 148 -6.85 -19.74 13.21
N ILE A 149 -5.61 -19.32 12.93
CA ILE A 149 -5.17 -17.93 13.18
C ILE A 149 -6.03 -16.95 12.39
N THR A 150 -6.38 -17.27 11.14
CA THR A 150 -7.20 -16.40 10.29
C THR A 150 -8.64 -16.28 10.79
N ILE A 151 -9.25 -17.37 11.25
CA ILE A 151 -10.57 -17.35 11.88
C ILE A 151 -10.54 -16.53 13.18
N VAL A 152 -9.55 -16.77 14.04
CA VAL A 152 -9.34 -15.99 15.27
C VAL A 152 -9.20 -14.50 14.94
N GLN A 153 -8.43 -14.16 13.91
CA GLN A 153 -8.23 -12.78 13.48
C GLN A 153 -9.54 -12.11 13.03
N VAL A 154 -10.40 -12.82 12.29
CA VAL A 154 -11.73 -12.32 11.89
C VAL A 154 -12.63 -12.12 13.12
N VAL A 155 -12.64 -13.06 14.06
CA VAL A 155 -13.42 -12.95 15.31
C VAL A 155 -12.96 -11.76 16.16
N LEU A 156 -11.65 -11.62 16.36
CA LEU A 156 -11.06 -10.48 17.09
C LEU A 156 -11.41 -9.15 16.43
N ALA A 157 -11.32 -9.09 15.10
CA ALA A 157 -11.64 -7.90 14.31
C ALA A 157 -13.10 -7.45 14.45
N MET A 158 -14.05 -8.38 14.64
CA MET A 158 -15.46 -8.06 14.88
C MET A 158 -15.73 -7.53 16.31
N GLY A 159 -14.94 -7.93 17.31
CA GLY A 159 -15.10 -7.56 18.73
C GLY A 159 -14.80 -6.09 19.07
N ASN A 160 -14.34 -5.30 18.10
CA ASN A 160 -14.24 -3.83 18.09
C ASN A 160 -13.39 -3.15 19.19
N LYS A 161 -12.58 -3.90 19.96
CA LYS A 161 -11.67 -3.31 20.97
C LYS A 161 -10.26 -3.93 20.93
N PRO A 162 -9.43 -3.55 19.96
CA PRO A 162 -8.08 -4.13 19.84
C PRO A 162 -7.22 -3.87 21.07
N HIS A 163 -7.42 -2.76 21.78
CA HIS A 163 -6.64 -2.41 22.96
C HIS A 163 -6.83 -3.37 24.14
N GLN A 164 -7.97 -4.06 24.21
CA GLN A 164 -8.24 -5.06 25.25
C GLN A 164 -7.67 -6.44 24.89
N MET A 165 -7.33 -6.65 23.62
CA MET A 165 -6.90 -7.94 23.06
C MET A 165 -5.50 -7.83 22.44
N GLU A 166 -4.65 -6.93 22.95
CA GLU A 166 -3.31 -6.66 22.40
C GLU A 166 -2.47 -7.93 22.31
N LEU A 167 -2.50 -8.76 23.35
CA LEU A 167 -1.80 -10.05 23.38
C LEU A 167 -2.25 -10.99 22.26
N MET A 168 -3.56 -11.05 21.98
CA MET A 168 -4.09 -11.94 20.95
C MET A 168 -3.63 -11.49 19.55
N TYR A 169 -3.68 -10.20 19.25
CA TYR A 169 -3.14 -9.66 18.00
C TYR A 169 -1.63 -9.91 17.87
N PHE A 170 -0.88 -9.76 18.97
CA PHE A 170 0.55 -10.02 18.98
C PHE A 170 0.87 -11.51 18.70
N MET A 171 0.16 -12.43 19.35
CA MET A 171 0.32 -13.87 19.13
C MET A 171 -0.09 -14.28 17.70
N SER A 172 -1.18 -13.73 17.17
CA SER A 172 -1.56 -13.94 15.77
C SER A 172 -0.49 -13.44 14.80
N SER A 173 0.14 -12.28 15.07
CA SER A 173 1.25 -11.77 14.27
C SER A 173 2.48 -12.66 14.29
N ILE A 174 2.83 -13.22 15.46
CA ILE A 174 3.92 -14.21 15.57
C ILE A 174 3.58 -15.47 14.76
N GLY A 175 2.38 -16.02 14.94
CA GLY A 175 1.96 -17.23 14.23
C GLY A 175 1.97 -17.04 12.71
N TYR A 176 1.52 -15.88 12.23
CA TYR A 176 1.62 -15.51 10.81
C TYR A 176 3.07 -15.43 10.32
N GLY A 177 3.97 -14.80 11.09
CA GLY A 177 5.38 -14.69 10.72
C GLY A 177 6.08 -16.05 10.67
N VAL A 178 5.82 -16.93 11.64
CA VAL A 178 6.32 -18.31 11.65
C VAL A 178 5.81 -19.07 10.42
N PHE A 179 4.49 -19.05 10.18
CA PHE A 179 3.88 -19.67 8.99
C PHE A 179 4.55 -19.22 7.69
N PHE A 180 4.79 -17.91 7.55
CA PHE A 180 5.38 -17.35 6.34
C PHE A 180 6.85 -17.73 6.16
N PHE A 181 7.64 -17.77 7.23
CA PHE A 181 9.03 -18.22 7.15
C PHE A 181 9.14 -19.70 6.79
N PHE A 182 8.25 -20.55 7.34
CA PHE A 182 8.14 -21.94 6.90
C PHE A 182 7.79 -22.04 5.41
N THR A 183 6.78 -21.27 4.97
CA THR A 183 6.39 -21.20 3.55
C THR A 183 7.55 -20.76 2.65
N LEU A 184 8.29 -19.73 3.05
CA LEU A 184 9.49 -19.28 2.32
C LEU A 184 10.55 -20.38 2.24
N GLY A 185 10.81 -21.10 3.34
CA GLY A 185 11.76 -22.22 3.35
C GLY A 185 11.34 -23.36 2.41
N LEU A 186 10.05 -23.70 2.38
CA LEU A 186 9.49 -24.71 1.47
C LEU A 186 9.58 -24.25 0.01
N SER A 187 9.25 -22.99 -0.28
CA SER A 187 9.41 -22.41 -1.62
C SER A 187 10.87 -22.41 -2.08
N MET A 188 11.83 -22.12 -1.19
CA MET A 188 13.25 -22.23 -1.51
C MET A 188 13.65 -23.68 -1.82
N LYS A 189 13.17 -24.65 -1.03
CA LYS A 189 13.40 -26.08 -1.30
C LYS A 189 12.82 -26.50 -2.66
N TYR A 190 11.61 -26.06 -2.99
CA TYR A 190 11.00 -26.28 -4.30
C TYR A 190 11.92 -25.78 -5.44
N ILE A 191 12.38 -24.53 -5.34
CA ILE A 191 13.28 -23.93 -6.34
C ILE A 191 14.56 -24.76 -6.48
N PHE A 192 15.18 -25.17 -5.37
CA PHE A 192 16.39 -26.00 -5.42
C PHE A 192 16.15 -27.37 -6.06
N THR A 193 15.04 -28.04 -5.75
CA THR A 193 14.70 -29.35 -6.33
C THR A 193 14.47 -29.23 -7.83
N VAL A 194 13.69 -28.24 -8.27
CA VAL A 194 13.45 -27.99 -9.71
C VAL A 194 14.76 -27.64 -10.42
N SER A 195 15.63 -26.83 -9.80
CA SER A 195 16.93 -26.47 -10.35
C SER A 195 17.94 -27.63 -10.41
N TYR A 196 17.78 -28.68 -9.58
CA TYR A 196 18.68 -29.84 -9.57
C TYR A 196 18.25 -30.92 -10.56
N VAL A 197 16.94 -31.19 -10.65
CA VAL A 197 16.38 -32.24 -11.51
C VAL A 197 16.47 -31.89 -13.00
N GLY A 198 16.53 -30.59 -13.35
CA GLY A 198 16.43 -30.14 -14.74
C GLY A 198 17.64 -30.40 -15.65
N GLY A 199 18.84 -30.70 -15.13
CA GLY A 199 20.06 -31.02 -15.93
C GLY A 199 20.57 -29.91 -16.88
N ASN A 200 21.85 -29.51 -16.75
CA ASN A 200 22.57 -28.49 -17.55
C ASN A 200 21.75 -27.27 -18.05
N ASN A 201 21.86 -26.16 -17.31
CA ASN A 201 21.19 -24.84 -17.41
C ASN A 201 19.91 -24.64 -16.57
N SER A 202 19.62 -25.57 -15.66
CA SER A 202 18.44 -25.50 -14.78
C SER A 202 18.44 -24.43 -13.67
N ILE A 203 19.57 -23.73 -13.46
CA ILE A 203 19.67 -22.58 -12.53
C ILE A 203 18.94 -21.35 -13.10
N TRP A 204 18.73 -21.30 -14.41
CA TRP A 204 18.02 -20.23 -15.12
C TRP A 204 16.53 -20.52 -15.34
N ASN A 205 15.93 -21.45 -14.59
CA ASN A 205 14.49 -21.64 -14.65
C ASN A 205 13.78 -20.32 -14.29
N THR A 206 12.69 -20.01 -14.99
CA THR A 206 11.93 -18.77 -14.89
C THR A 206 11.53 -18.46 -13.45
N SER A 207 11.16 -19.47 -12.66
CA SER A 207 10.77 -19.31 -11.24
C SER A 207 11.95 -18.96 -10.33
N THR A 208 13.12 -19.54 -10.57
CA THR A 208 14.37 -19.21 -9.87
C THR A 208 14.75 -17.76 -10.16
N LEU A 209 14.72 -17.37 -11.45
CA LEU A 209 15.01 -16.01 -11.88
C LEU A 209 14.01 -14.99 -11.33
N ALA A 210 12.71 -15.32 -11.32
CA ALA A 210 11.66 -14.47 -10.76
C ALA A 210 11.84 -14.27 -9.24
N SER A 211 12.26 -15.32 -8.52
CA SER A 211 12.48 -15.25 -7.07
C SER A 211 13.71 -14.42 -6.72
N ILE A 212 14.86 -14.70 -7.36
CA ILE A 212 16.09 -13.92 -7.19
C ILE A 212 15.85 -12.47 -7.62
N GLY A 213 15.15 -12.27 -8.75
CA GLY A 213 14.78 -10.96 -9.25
C GLY A 213 13.88 -10.19 -8.28
N THR A 214 12.93 -10.85 -7.63
CA THR A 214 12.05 -10.21 -6.64
C THR A 214 12.84 -9.67 -5.47
N VAL A 215 13.72 -10.47 -4.84
CA VAL A 215 14.59 -9.99 -3.75
C VAL A 215 15.58 -8.95 -4.27
N GLY A 216 16.18 -9.19 -5.43
CA GLY A 216 17.15 -8.31 -6.09
C GLY A 216 16.58 -6.93 -6.39
N THR A 217 15.31 -6.81 -6.80
CA THR A 217 14.69 -5.51 -7.07
C THR A 217 14.62 -4.61 -5.85
N TYR A 218 14.35 -5.16 -4.65
CA TYR A 218 14.40 -4.39 -3.40
C TYR A 218 15.82 -3.89 -3.10
N MET A 219 16.80 -4.78 -3.24
CA MET A 219 18.21 -4.47 -2.97
C MET A 219 18.78 -3.43 -3.94
N ILE A 220 18.51 -3.60 -5.24
CA ILE A 220 18.92 -2.66 -6.29
C ILE A 220 18.22 -1.32 -6.07
N SER A 221 16.91 -1.31 -5.78
CA SER A 221 16.20 -0.05 -5.52
C SER A 221 16.75 0.68 -4.30
N ALA A 222 17.02 -0.03 -3.20
CA ALA A 222 17.60 0.56 -1.99
C ALA A 222 19.00 1.14 -2.26
N ALA A 223 19.83 0.42 -3.02
CA ALA A 223 21.15 0.90 -3.43
C ALA A 223 21.06 2.17 -4.31
N LEU A 224 20.16 2.18 -5.29
CA LEU A 224 19.94 3.33 -6.19
C LEU A 224 19.48 4.59 -5.44
N HIS A 225 18.76 4.44 -4.33
CA HIS A 225 18.28 5.55 -3.51
C HIS A 225 19.21 5.93 -2.33
N HIS A 226 20.33 5.23 -2.17
CA HIS A 226 21.28 5.36 -1.06
C HIS A 226 20.69 5.02 0.32
N GLU A 227 19.73 4.10 0.38
CA GLU A 227 19.03 3.68 1.61
C GLU A 227 19.29 2.19 1.92
N LEU A 228 20.40 1.62 1.43
CA LEU A 228 20.69 0.19 1.53
C LEU A 228 20.85 -0.30 2.98
N MET A 229 21.55 0.46 3.83
CA MET A 229 21.82 0.05 5.21
C MET A 229 20.55 0.01 6.07
N PRO A 230 19.66 1.02 6.05
CA PRO A 230 18.35 0.94 6.72
C PRO A 230 17.47 -0.22 6.24
N VAL A 231 17.51 -0.54 4.95
CA VAL A 231 16.76 -1.68 4.40
C VAL A 231 17.34 -2.99 4.92
N LEU A 232 18.66 -3.16 4.87
CA LEU A 232 19.33 -4.38 5.36
C LEU A 232 19.08 -4.65 6.85
N SER A 233 19.05 -3.61 7.68
CA SER A 233 18.84 -3.79 9.13
C SER A 233 17.41 -4.18 9.52
N SER A 234 16.44 -4.00 8.61
CA SER A 234 15.01 -4.20 8.89
C SER A 234 14.32 -5.25 8.00
N ILE A 235 15.02 -5.81 7.02
CA ILE A 235 14.42 -6.70 6.00
C ILE A 235 13.83 -7.99 6.58
N VAL A 236 14.51 -8.59 7.58
CA VAL A 236 14.05 -9.84 8.21
C VAL A 236 12.78 -9.60 9.00
N GLN A 237 12.75 -8.53 9.80
CA GLN A 237 11.58 -8.12 10.59
C GLN A 237 10.42 -7.74 9.67
N TYR A 238 10.70 -7.07 8.55
CA TYR A 238 9.71 -6.71 7.56
C TYR A 238 9.05 -7.95 6.93
N PHE A 239 9.85 -8.93 6.47
CA PHE A 239 9.32 -10.17 5.92
C PHE A 239 8.54 -10.97 6.97
N PHE A 240 8.99 -10.98 8.23
CA PHE A 240 8.28 -11.69 9.29
C PHE A 240 6.91 -11.07 9.56
N MET A 241 6.82 -9.74 9.50
CA MET A 241 5.57 -9.00 9.67
C MET A 241 4.72 -8.93 8.40
N LEU A 242 5.21 -9.39 7.25
CA LEU A 242 4.53 -9.25 5.96
C LEU A 242 3.10 -9.81 5.96
N PRO A 243 2.82 -11.02 6.49
CA PRO A 243 1.45 -11.53 6.50
C PRO A 243 0.57 -10.78 7.51
N THR A 244 1.14 -10.18 8.56
CA THR A 244 0.39 -9.27 9.43
C THR A 244 -0.08 -8.04 8.63
N PHE A 245 0.79 -7.46 7.81
CA PHE A 245 0.45 -6.29 6.99
C PHE A 245 -0.56 -6.61 5.89
N LEU A 246 -0.50 -7.82 5.35
CA LEU A 246 -1.25 -8.24 4.17
C LEU A 246 -2.54 -9.02 4.50
N ILE A 247 -2.67 -9.59 5.69
CA ILE A 247 -3.85 -10.36 6.13
C ILE A 247 -4.47 -9.72 7.36
N SER A 248 -3.73 -9.66 8.48
CA SER A 248 -4.27 -9.19 9.78
C SER A 248 -4.82 -7.76 9.70
N PHE A 249 -4.09 -6.83 9.09
CA PHE A 249 -4.52 -5.44 8.97
C PHE A 249 -5.72 -5.27 8.02
N PRO A 250 -5.76 -5.84 6.80
CA PRO A 250 -6.95 -5.81 5.95
C PRO A 250 -8.18 -6.45 6.59
N VAL A 251 -8.05 -7.61 7.25
CA VAL A 251 -9.16 -8.25 7.99
C VAL A 251 -9.75 -7.28 9.01
N TYR A 252 -8.90 -6.66 9.84
CA TYR A 252 -9.36 -5.66 10.81
C TYR A 252 -10.00 -4.46 10.13
N SER A 253 -9.43 -3.99 9.02
CA SER A 253 -9.89 -2.81 8.29
C SER A 253 -11.30 -3.01 7.72
N PHE A 254 -11.55 -4.13 7.05
CA PHE A 254 -12.87 -4.44 6.47
C PHE A 254 -13.92 -4.73 7.52
N CYS A 255 -13.57 -5.43 8.61
CA CYS A 255 -14.48 -5.63 9.74
C CYS A 255 -14.84 -4.31 10.47
N ASN A 256 -14.04 -3.25 10.28
CA ASN A 256 -14.22 -1.94 10.92
C ASN A 256 -14.40 -0.80 9.92
N ILE A 257 -14.93 -1.10 8.73
CA ILE A 257 -15.23 -0.11 7.68
C ILE A 257 -16.38 0.85 8.02
N HIS A 258 -17.22 0.45 8.97
CA HIS A 258 -18.29 1.29 9.52
C HIS A 258 -17.73 2.40 10.40
N ASP A 259 -16.55 2.19 10.99
CA ASP A 259 -15.86 3.17 11.82
C ASP A 259 -15.09 4.13 10.89
N ILE A 260 -15.50 5.40 10.92
CA ILE A 260 -14.90 6.52 10.17
C ILE A 260 -14.19 7.51 11.10
N SER A 261 -13.88 7.10 12.34
CA SER A 261 -13.15 7.93 13.29
C SER A 261 -11.74 8.24 12.78
N TRP A 262 -11.31 9.49 12.90
CA TRP A 262 -9.93 9.87 12.57
C TRP A 262 -8.94 9.57 13.71
N GLY A 263 -9.41 9.38 14.96
CA GLY A 263 -8.54 9.04 16.10
C GLY A 263 -8.02 10.22 16.92
N THR A 264 -8.65 11.39 16.82
CA THR A 264 -8.33 12.65 17.51
C THR A 264 -8.69 12.70 19.00
N LYS A 265 -9.21 11.61 19.58
CA LYS A 265 -9.79 11.60 20.93
C LYS A 265 -8.86 12.17 22.01
N GLY A 266 -7.55 11.90 21.93
CA GLY A 266 -6.57 12.46 22.88
C GLY A 266 -6.34 13.96 22.72
N VAL A 267 -6.35 14.46 21.47
CA VAL A 267 -6.15 15.88 21.15
C VAL A 267 -7.37 16.70 21.57
N GLU A 268 -8.58 16.18 21.37
CA GLU A 268 -9.83 16.84 21.75
C GLU A 268 -9.90 17.09 23.26
N HIS A 269 -9.61 16.07 24.08
CA HIS A 269 -9.60 16.21 25.54
C HIS A 269 -8.51 17.16 26.02
N ALA A 270 -7.31 17.12 25.43
CA ALA A 270 -6.25 18.07 25.74
C ALA A 270 -6.68 19.52 25.42
N THR A 271 -7.29 19.73 24.25
CA THR A 271 -7.75 21.07 23.82
C THR A 271 -8.85 21.62 24.75
N ILE A 272 -9.78 20.77 25.18
CA ILE A 272 -10.80 21.15 26.16
C ILE A 272 -10.17 21.50 27.51
N SER A 273 -9.23 20.67 27.98
CA SER A 273 -8.53 20.89 29.25
C SER A 273 -7.75 22.21 29.29
N HIS A 274 -7.24 22.68 28.14
CA HIS A 274 -6.51 23.94 28.04
C HIS A 274 -7.40 25.20 28.04
N LYS A 275 -8.73 25.06 28.00
CA LYS A 275 -9.63 26.22 28.08
C LYS A 275 -9.64 26.80 29.48
N ASN A 276 -9.59 28.13 29.61
CA ASN A 276 -9.46 28.81 30.90
C ASN A 276 -10.79 28.91 31.66
N ASN A 277 -11.92 28.99 30.96
CA ASN A 277 -13.23 29.20 31.57
C ASN A 277 -14.04 27.89 31.69
N ARG A 278 -14.70 27.70 32.82
CA ARG A 278 -15.56 26.53 33.09
C ARG A 278 -16.72 26.41 32.09
N LEU A 279 -17.38 27.53 31.77
CA LEU A 279 -18.46 27.56 30.77
C LEU A 279 -17.98 27.12 29.38
N GLU A 280 -16.77 27.54 28.98
CA GLU A 280 -16.21 27.16 27.67
C GLU A 280 -15.81 25.68 27.59
N ARG A 281 -15.47 25.07 28.74
CA ARG A 281 -15.24 23.62 28.85
C ARG A 281 -16.56 22.86 28.73
N GLU A 282 -17.57 23.26 29.52
CA GLU A 282 -18.89 22.60 29.50
C GLU A 282 -19.54 22.67 28.10
N VAL A 283 -19.48 23.82 27.42
CA VAL A 283 -19.98 23.96 26.04
C VAL A 283 -19.20 23.08 25.07
N ALA A 284 -17.87 22.97 25.23
CA ALA A 284 -17.04 22.15 24.35
C ALA A 284 -17.26 20.64 24.56
N GLU A 285 -17.44 20.21 25.80
CA GLU A 285 -17.78 18.83 26.15
C GLU A 285 -19.15 18.46 25.59
N ALA A 286 -20.16 19.31 25.76
CA ALA A 286 -21.50 19.08 25.21
C ALA A 286 -21.50 18.99 23.68
N GLU A 287 -20.76 19.87 23.00
CA GLU A 287 -20.59 19.84 21.53
C GLU A 287 -19.90 18.55 21.07
N LEU A 288 -18.86 18.12 21.79
CA LEU A 288 -18.12 16.91 21.49
C LEU A 288 -18.98 15.64 21.71
N ASP A 289 -19.80 15.61 22.76
CA ASP A 289 -20.73 14.52 23.01
C ASP A 289 -21.85 14.47 21.95
N ARG A 290 -22.34 15.63 21.48
CA ARG A 290 -23.26 15.69 20.33
C ARG A 290 -22.63 15.07 19.09
N ARG A 291 -21.41 15.46 18.73
CA ARG A 291 -20.67 14.90 17.59
C ARG A 291 -20.45 13.39 17.71
N ARG A 292 -20.11 12.91 18.91
CA ARG A 292 -19.97 11.47 19.19
C ARG A 292 -21.28 10.72 19.00
N LYS A 293 -22.41 11.30 19.38
CA LYS A 293 -23.73 10.69 19.18
C LYS A 293 -24.07 10.58 17.70
N GLU A 294 -23.90 11.67 16.94
CA GLU A 294 -24.10 11.70 15.48
C GLU A 294 -23.21 10.68 14.76
N GLN A 295 -21.95 10.56 15.21
CA GLN A 295 -21.02 9.58 14.66
C GLN A 295 -21.48 8.15 14.93
N ARG A 296 -21.93 7.83 16.16
CA ARG A 296 -22.44 6.49 16.50
C ARG A 296 -23.68 6.11 15.69
N GLU A 297 -24.58 7.06 15.44
CA GLU A 297 -25.76 6.87 14.61
C GLU A 297 -25.34 6.55 13.16
N THR A 298 -24.41 7.31 12.61
CA THR A 298 -23.84 7.07 11.27
C THR A 298 -23.14 5.71 11.18
N GLU A 299 -22.31 5.37 12.17
CA GLU A 299 -21.63 4.07 12.27
C GLU A 299 -22.64 2.92 12.29
N SER A 300 -23.78 3.08 12.95
CA SER A 300 -24.85 2.08 12.97
C SER A 300 -25.40 1.81 11.56
N HIS A 301 -25.65 2.85 10.77
CA HIS A 301 -26.10 2.72 9.38
C HIS A 301 -25.07 2.01 8.50
N PHE A 302 -23.77 2.18 8.79
CA PHE A 302 -22.71 1.57 7.99
C PHE A 302 -22.45 0.10 8.34
N LYS A 303 -22.99 -0.43 9.45
CA LYS A 303 -22.80 -1.84 9.84
C LYS A 303 -23.36 -2.82 8.81
N THR A 304 -24.48 -2.50 8.16
CA THR A 304 -25.07 -3.34 7.11
C THR A 304 -24.15 -3.40 5.88
N PHE A 305 -23.65 -2.25 5.45
CA PHE A 305 -22.68 -2.16 4.35
C PHE A 305 -21.41 -2.97 4.65
N ARG A 306 -20.88 -2.84 5.87
CA ARG A 306 -19.77 -3.67 6.35
C ARG A 306 -20.06 -5.16 6.15
N SER A 307 -21.19 -5.65 6.67
CA SER A 307 -21.49 -7.07 6.66
C SER A 307 -21.51 -7.62 5.22
N TYR A 308 -22.14 -6.91 4.29
CA TYR A 308 -22.13 -7.31 2.88
C TYR A 308 -20.73 -7.30 2.27
N LEU A 309 -19.92 -6.28 2.54
CA LEU A 309 -18.56 -6.20 2.02
C LEU A 309 -17.68 -7.31 2.57
N VAL A 310 -17.72 -7.58 3.87
CA VAL A 310 -16.90 -8.64 4.51
C VAL A 310 -17.33 -10.01 4.00
N ILE A 311 -18.63 -10.29 3.92
CA ILE A 311 -19.13 -11.56 3.39
C ILE A 311 -18.71 -11.73 1.93
N GLY A 312 -18.89 -10.70 1.09
CA GLY A 312 -18.49 -10.73 -0.31
C GLY A 312 -16.97 -10.91 -0.48
N TRP A 313 -16.17 -10.25 0.35
CA TRP A 313 -14.71 -10.37 0.33
C TRP A 313 -14.24 -11.78 0.73
N VAL A 314 -14.76 -12.33 1.83
CA VAL A 314 -14.44 -13.69 2.28
C VAL A 314 -14.89 -14.70 1.23
N ALA A 315 -16.13 -14.60 0.74
CA ALA A 315 -16.66 -15.49 -0.30
C ALA A 315 -15.81 -15.43 -1.58
N SER A 316 -15.39 -14.24 -2.02
CA SER A 316 -14.53 -14.10 -3.20
C SER A 316 -13.17 -14.77 -3.03
N ASN A 317 -12.58 -14.73 -1.83
CA ASN A 317 -11.33 -15.42 -1.53
C ASN A 317 -11.52 -16.94 -1.48
N CYS A 318 -12.60 -17.43 -0.87
CA CYS A 318 -12.93 -18.85 -0.83
C CYS A 318 -13.19 -19.41 -2.24
N VAL A 319 -14.01 -18.74 -3.04
CA VAL A 319 -14.31 -19.12 -4.43
C VAL A 319 -13.03 -19.12 -5.27
N TYR A 320 -12.18 -18.10 -5.14
CA TYR A 320 -10.91 -18.05 -5.84
C TYR A 320 -9.97 -19.19 -5.44
N GLY A 321 -9.84 -19.46 -4.13
CA GLY A 321 -9.05 -20.59 -3.61
C GLY A 321 -9.51 -21.91 -4.18
N GLU A 322 -10.80 -22.20 -4.08
CA GLU A 322 -11.42 -23.43 -4.58
C GLU A 322 -11.29 -23.57 -6.10
N PHE A 323 -11.47 -22.47 -6.83
CA PHE A 323 -11.30 -22.43 -8.28
C PHE A 323 -9.87 -22.81 -8.69
N VAL A 324 -8.85 -22.26 -8.02
CA VAL A 324 -7.45 -22.59 -8.29
C VAL A 324 -7.17 -24.05 -7.94
N MET A 325 -7.67 -24.54 -6.81
CA MET A 325 -7.49 -25.94 -6.40
C MET A 325 -8.09 -26.93 -7.40
N ASN A 326 -9.29 -26.65 -7.93
CA ASN A 326 -9.95 -27.53 -8.89
C ASN A 326 -9.38 -27.48 -10.32
N LEU A 327 -8.87 -26.32 -10.75
CA LEU A 327 -8.22 -26.21 -12.06
C LEU A 327 -6.89 -26.95 -12.13
N THR A 328 -6.28 -27.21 -10.98
CA THR A 328 -4.93 -27.72 -10.90
C THR A 328 -4.96 -29.25 -10.78
N SER A 329 -4.97 -29.95 -11.91
CA SER A 329 -4.64 -31.39 -11.92
C SER A 329 -3.21 -31.62 -11.37
N GLN A 330 -2.87 -32.83 -10.91
CA GLN A 330 -1.55 -33.12 -10.31
C GLN A 330 -0.33 -32.66 -11.15
N GLN A 331 -0.49 -32.49 -12.48
CA GLN A 331 0.56 -32.01 -13.38
C GLN A 331 0.66 -30.47 -13.48
N ALA A 332 -0.35 -29.73 -13.03
CA ALA A 332 -0.44 -28.27 -13.09
C ALA A 332 -0.03 -27.57 -11.77
N LEU A 333 0.31 -28.35 -10.73
CA LEU A 333 0.65 -27.90 -9.37
C LEU A 333 1.81 -26.89 -9.33
N SER A 334 2.85 -27.14 -10.14
CA SER A 334 4.01 -26.27 -10.29
C SER A 334 3.69 -24.97 -11.03
N SER A 335 2.72 -25.00 -11.96
CA SER A 335 2.43 -23.88 -12.85
C SER A 335 1.83 -22.68 -12.11
N TYR A 336 1.05 -22.91 -11.05
CA TYR A 336 0.49 -21.80 -10.27
C TYR A 336 1.55 -21.06 -9.46
N LEU A 337 2.41 -21.80 -8.75
CA LEU A 337 3.49 -21.20 -7.95
C LEU A 337 4.45 -20.42 -8.85
N ASP A 338 4.82 -20.99 -9.99
CA ASP A 338 5.65 -20.35 -11.01
C ASP A 338 5.00 -19.05 -11.53
N ALA A 339 3.70 -19.10 -11.88
CA ALA A 339 2.96 -17.93 -12.34
C ALA A 339 2.88 -16.82 -11.29
N MET A 340 2.63 -17.16 -10.01
CA MET A 340 2.58 -16.18 -8.93
C MET A 340 3.94 -15.52 -8.70
N LEU A 341 5.03 -16.29 -8.71
CA LEU A 341 6.39 -15.75 -8.59
C LEU A 341 6.71 -14.78 -9.74
N ILE A 342 6.33 -15.12 -10.96
CA ILE A 342 6.50 -14.25 -12.14
C ILE A 342 5.66 -12.97 -12.01
N ILE A 343 4.41 -13.07 -11.58
CA ILE A 343 3.54 -11.90 -11.37
C ILE A 343 4.14 -11.00 -10.30
N PHE A 344 4.58 -11.53 -9.15
CA PHE A 344 5.22 -10.72 -8.12
C PHE A 344 6.51 -10.08 -8.62
N PHE A 345 7.34 -10.82 -9.36
CA PHE A 345 8.53 -10.27 -9.96
C PHE A 345 8.20 -9.12 -10.93
N ALA A 346 7.22 -9.31 -11.81
CA ALA A 346 6.79 -8.29 -12.77
C ALA A 346 6.30 -7.01 -12.07
N PHE A 347 5.54 -7.14 -10.97
CA PHE A 347 5.08 -5.99 -10.20
C PHE A 347 6.22 -5.24 -9.52
N ASN A 348 7.21 -5.96 -8.97
CA ASN A 348 8.38 -5.33 -8.35
C ASN A 348 9.32 -4.72 -9.40
N MET A 349 9.47 -5.36 -10.55
CA MET A 349 10.24 -4.84 -11.67
C MET A 349 9.61 -3.57 -12.23
N PHE A 350 8.28 -3.52 -12.35
CA PHE A 350 7.56 -2.29 -12.69
C PHE A 350 7.94 -1.16 -11.71
N ARG A 351 7.86 -1.39 -10.40
CA ARG A 351 8.27 -0.39 -9.40
C ARG A 351 9.72 0.03 -9.56
N LEU A 352 10.64 -0.91 -9.79
CA LEU A 352 12.05 -0.61 -9.99
C LEU A 352 12.27 0.27 -11.24
N ILE A 353 11.63 -0.04 -12.36
CA ILE A 353 11.76 0.74 -13.61
C ILE A 353 11.35 2.19 -13.37
N PHE A 354 10.17 2.44 -12.80
CA PHE A 354 9.70 3.82 -12.57
C PHE A 354 10.50 4.55 -11.47
N SER A 355 10.98 3.81 -10.47
CA SER A 355 11.88 4.33 -9.44
C SER A 355 13.21 4.80 -10.04
N THR A 356 13.78 4.02 -10.96
CA THR A 356 15.00 4.35 -11.70
C THR A 356 14.78 5.49 -12.68
N LEU A 357 13.64 5.53 -13.39
CA LEU A 357 13.27 6.65 -14.27
C LEU A 357 13.18 7.98 -13.51
N PHE A 358 12.69 7.97 -12.27
CA PHE A 358 12.67 9.16 -11.42
C PHE A 358 14.09 9.69 -11.12
N ILE A 359 15.04 8.81 -10.83
CA ILE A 359 16.44 9.17 -10.57
C ILE A 359 17.06 9.77 -11.84
N PHE A 360 16.90 9.09 -12.99
CA PHE A 360 17.41 9.58 -14.27
C PHE A 360 16.81 10.95 -14.62
N GLY A 361 15.50 11.14 -14.40
CA GLY A 361 14.85 12.44 -14.60
C GLY A 361 15.45 13.53 -13.71
N ARG A 362 15.78 13.21 -12.45
CA ARG A 362 16.45 14.14 -11.53
C ARG A 362 17.86 14.47 -12.00
N TRP A 363 18.66 13.46 -12.33
CA TRP A 363 20.03 13.64 -12.84
C TRP A 363 20.04 14.47 -14.11
N TRP A 364 19.16 14.18 -15.06
CA TRP A 364 19.00 14.95 -16.29
C TRP A 364 18.64 16.42 -16.02
N SER A 365 17.70 16.67 -15.10
CA SER A 365 17.33 18.05 -14.75
C SER A 365 18.50 18.81 -14.11
N SER A 366 19.27 18.15 -13.24
CA SER A 366 20.45 18.73 -12.58
C SER A 366 21.57 19.01 -13.58
N PHE A 367 21.84 18.05 -14.49
CA PHE A 367 22.82 18.20 -15.56
C PHE A 367 22.45 19.37 -16.48
N LYS A 368 21.18 19.46 -16.90
CA LYS A 368 20.68 20.56 -17.72
C LYS A 368 20.82 21.91 -17.02
N SER A 369 20.53 22.00 -15.71
CA SER A 369 20.72 23.25 -14.97
C SER A 369 22.19 23.67 -14.87
N VAL A 370 23.10 22.72 -14.64
CA VAL A 370 24.55 22.99 -14.59
C VAL A 370 25.03 23.44 -15.97
N PHE A 371 24.70 22.69 -17.03
CA PHE A 371 25.08 23.01 -18.41
C PHE A 371 24.58 24.40 -18.84
N LEU A 372 23.32 24.73 -18.55
CA LEU A 372 22.76 26.06 -18.83
C LEU A 372 23.46 27.17 -18.03
N SER A 373 23.82 26.90 -16.77
CA SER A 373 24.57 27.87 -15.94
C SER A 373 25.98 28.11 -16.48
N THR A 374 26.67 27.05 -16.93
CA THR A 374 28.01 27.14 -17.51
C THR A 374 27.98 27.88 -18.84
N LYS A 375 26.98 27.61 -19.70
CA LYS A 375 26.78 28.33 -20.95
C LYS A 375 26.47 29.81 -20.71
N LYS A 376 25.67 30.13 -19.69
CA LYS A 376 25.39 31.53 -19.32
C LYS A 376 26.65 32.25 -18.84
N ARG A 377 27.49 31.59 -18.02
CA ARG A 377 28.79 32.13 -17.57
C ARG A 377 29.78 32.33 -18.72
N ALA A 378 29.86 31.37 -19.65
CA ALA A 378 30.73 31.47 -20.83
C ALA A 378 30.34 32.65 -21.73
N ASN A 379 29.04 32.78 -22.05
CA ASN A 379 28.53 33.90 -22.84
C ASN A 379 28.76 35.25 -22.17
N GLN A 380 28.67 35.32 -20.84
CA GLN A 380 28.92 36.55 -20.08
C GLN A 380 30.40 36.92 -20.08
N SER A 381 31.29 35.94 -19.94
CA SER A 381 32.75 36.18 -20.06
C SER A 381 33.16 36.62 -21.48
N GLU A 382 32.51 36.14 -22.53
CA GLU A 382 32.77 36.60 -23.91
C GLU A 382 32.28 38.04 -24.15
N ALA A 383 31.15 38.42 -23.54
CA ALA A 383 30.64 39.79 -23.59
C ALA A 383 31.58 40.75 -22.85
N ASP A 384 31.97 40.42 -21.62
CA ASP A 384 32.89 41.22 -20.80
C ASP A 384 34.26 41.41 -21.50
N ASN A 385 34.74 40.37 -22.22
CA ASN A 385 36.01 40.41 -22.94
C ASN A 385 35.93 41.17 -24.27
N LYS A 386 34.73 41.30 -24.88
CA LYS A 386 34.49 42.19 -26.02
C LYS A 386 34.43 43.64 -25.57
N ASP A 387 33.71 43.94 -24.48
CA ASP A 387 33.63 45.28 -23.90
C ASP A 387 35.02 45.77 -23.46
N ALA A 388 35.84 44.89 -22.87
CA ALA A 388 37.23 45.21 -22.50
C ALA A 388 38.16 45.48 -23.70
N LYS A 389 37.87 44.90 -24.88
CA LYS A 389 38.62 45.17 -26.11
C LYS A 389 38.19 46.48 -26.77
N ASP A 390 36.90 46.79 -26.77
CA ASP A 390 36.37 48.06 -27.29
C ASP A 390 36.84 49.26 -26.45
N ILE A 391 37.01 49.09 -25.14
CA ILE A 391 37.57 50.12 -24.23
C ILE A 391 39.07 50.37 -24.50
N LYS A 392 39.83 49.37 -24.94
CA LYS A 392 41.26 49.52 -25.28
C LYS A 392 41.53 50.01 -26.70
N GLY A 393 40.50 50.03 -27.56
CA GLY A 393 40.58 50.50 -28.94
C GLY A 393 40.18 51.97 -29.15
N ARG A 394 39.63 52.63 -28.11
CA ARG A 394 39.45 54.08 -28.00
C ARG A 394 40.58 54.67 -27.16
#